data_AF-A0A178DTV3-F1
#
_entry.id   AF-A0A178DTV3-F1
#
_cell.length_a   1.000
_cell.length_b   1.000
_cell.length_c   1.000
_cell.angle_alpha   90.00
_cell.angle_beta   90.00
_cell.angle_gamma   90.00
#
_symmetry.space_group_name_H-M   'P 1'
#
loop_
_entity.id
_entity.type
_entity.pdbx_description
1 polymer ?
#
loop_
_entity_poly.entity_id
_entity_poly.type
_entity_poly.pdbx_seq_one_letter_code
_entity_poly.pdbx_strand_id
1 'polypeptide(L)'
;MIGLLIPIGIMRFAIIAPFGFYWAIATNHETVINNNPLLHNGTFDPSIVTGERMAAKWGSLAFFWNFAVWLPAIWVMPPLSLPFVCVDALVAITLSITTHYQTSYNPRNKNECDLDVNPDIYDFGRPPGMNESFFQAAARLNGTVTTPEKMCETFVVEWQYGVALSFFYSFISLLGFITVIGAIREARKEGKSLKSMIEATAKSLFKFINNIPKAFLLLMVGILYWLPEFFFRCLPTAVKKPVRLGRRHVFKAGLGAEQQVELKMHDVKVGVKKKFKTQRRFQGGEGNPTPLAEFLGIYDMLMLVTHELHYIDMKSLCCVSKSVRQAVLPADDFDRRIGVFRIHTCRYNTKTLCWTCQNQLCKACYPHTCLQRIFHHS
;
A
#
# COMPACT_ATOMS: atom_id res chain seq x y z
N MET A 1 4.22 -16.83 8.96
CA MET A 1 4.01 -17.28 7.57
C MET A 1 4.09 -16.16 6.53
N ILE A 2 3.57 -14.95 6.81
CA ILE A 2 3.68 -13.78 5.90
C ILE A 2 5.14 -13.50 5.48
N GLY A 3 6.11 -13.76 6.37
CA GLY A 3 7.53 -13.58 6.10
C GLY A 3 8.11 -14.40 4.94
N LEU A 4 7.45 -15.49 4.49
CA LEU A 4 7.91 -16.28 3.33
C LEU A 4 7.31 -15.82 2.00
N LEU A 5 6.17 -15.12 2.02
CA LEU A 5 5.52 -14.60 0.80
C LEU A 5 6.31 -13.43 0.20
N ILE A 6 6.95 -12.61 1.04
CA ILE A 6 7.76 -11.46 0.62
C ILE A 6 8.99 -11.92 -0.20
N PRO A 7 9.84 -12.87 0.29
CA PRO A 7 10.92 -13.43 -0.51
C PRO A 7 10.46 -14.04 -1.84
N ILE A 8 9.33 -14.75 -1.85
CA ILE A 8 8.76 -15.30 -3.10
C ILE A 8 8.46 -14.18 -4.10
N GLY A 9 7.81 -13.10 -3.66
CA GLY A 9 7.51 -11.95 -4.51
C GLY A 9 8.77 -11.24 -5.02
N ILE A 10 9.78 -11.05 -4.16
CA ILE A 10 11.06 -10.42 -4.53
C ILE A 10 11.80 -11.28 -5.56
N MET A 11 11.89 -12.59 -5.34
CA MET A 11 12.54 -13.50 -6.29
C MET A 11 11.82 -13.51 -7.64
N ARG A 12 10.48 -13.56 -7.63
CA ARG A 12 9.68 -13.46 -8.86
C ARG A 12 9.95 -12.17 -9.62
N PHE A 13 10.04 -11.03 -8.93
CA PHE A 13 10.39 -9.75 -9.54
C PHE A 13 11.82 -9.78 -10.14
N ALA A 14 12.79 -10.29 -9.38
CA ALA A 14 14.19 -10.36 -9.81
C ALA A 14 14.40 -11.20 -11.07
N ILE A 15 13.63 -12.28 -11.25
CA ILE A 15 13.74 -13.16 -12.42
C ILE A 15 12.94 -12.69 -13.64
N ILE A 16 12.16 -11.60 -13.57
CA ILE A 16 11.43 -11.06 -14.74
C ILE A 16 12.40 -10.72 -15.87
N ALA A 17 13.50 -10.01 -15.57
CA ALA A 17 14.47 -9.61 -16.58
C ALA A 17 15.19 -10.82 -17.21
N PRO A 18 15.77 -11.77 -16.42
CA PRO A 18 16.30 -13.02 -16.96
C PRO A 18 15.31 -13.82 -17.83
N PHE A 19 14.03 -13.92 -17.43
CA PHE A 19 13.01 -14.55 -18.27
C PHE A 19 12.78 -13.80 -19.58
N GLY A 20 12.77 -12.46 -19.54
CA GLY A 20 12.63 -11.65 -20.74
C GLY A 20 13.76 -11.90 -21.74
N PHE A 21 15.01 -12.00 -21.27
CA PHE A 21 16.16 -12.37 -22.11
C PHE A 21 16.05 -13.79 -22.65
N TYR A 22 15.74 -14.77 -21.79
CA TYR A 22 15.55 -16.17 -22.20
C TYR A 22 14.46 -16.31 -23.26
N TRP A 23 13.29 -15.71 -23.01
CA TRP A 23 12.16 -15.70 -23.94
C TRP A 23 12.53 -15.09 -25.29
N ALA A 24 13.21 -13.94 -25.30
CA ALA A 24 13.58 -13.27 -26.54
C ALA A 24 14.56 -14.12 -27.38
N ILE A 25 15.56 -14.73 -26.73
CA ILE A 25 16.55 -15.58 -27.39
C ILE A 25 15.89 -16.85 -27.94
N ALA A 26 15.14 -17.58 -27.10
CA ALA A 26 14.46 -18.81 -27.50
C ALA A 26 13.47 -18.58 -28.65
N THR A 27 12.69 -17.49 -28.59
CA THR A 27 11.76 -17.13 -29.68
C THR A 27 12.49 -16.84 -30.99
N ASN A 28 13.67 -16.19 -30.93
CA ASN A 28 14.48 -15.93 -32.11
C ASN A 28 15.05 -17.23 -32.70
N HIS A 29 15.60 -18.13 -31.87
CA HIS A 29 16.07 -19.43 -32.34
C HIS A 29 14.95 -20.27 -32.95
N GLU A 30 13.78 -20.35 -32.31
CA GLU A 30 12.61 -21.03 -32.87
C GLU A 30 12.21 -20.42 -34.23
N THR A 31 12.22 -19.09 -34.34
CA THR A 31 11.89 -18.39 -35.59
C THR A 31 12.89 -18.73 -36.70
N VAL A 32 14.19 -18.73 -36.41
CA VAL A 32 15.24 -19.12 -37.37
C VAL A 32 15.06 -20.57 -37.81
N ILE A 33 14.78 -21.50 -36.89
CA ILE A 33 14.58 -22.92 -37.20
C ILE A 33 13.30 -23.13 -38.04
N ASN A 34 12.17 -22.54 -37.64
CA ASN A 34 10.89 -22.73 -38.32
C ASN A 34 10.85 -22.08 -39.71
N ASN A 35 11.54 -20.95 -39.92
CA ASN A 35 11.58 -20.29 -41.23
C ASN A 35 12.48 -21.00 -42.25
N ASN A 36 13.33 -21.93 -41.80
CA ASN A 36 14.31 -22.58 -42.66
C ASN A 36 14.10 -24.10 -42.68
N PRO A 37 13.56 -24.68 -43.77
CA PRO A 37 13.25 -26.12 -43.85
C PRO A 37 14.48 -27.01 -43.66
N LEU A 38 15.67 -26.54 -44.05
CA LEU A 38 16.92 -27.26 -43.83
C LEU A 38 17.20 -27.56 -42.35
N LEU A 39 16.73 -26.71 -41.43
CA LEU A 39 16.98 -26.86 -39.99
C LEU A 39 15.98 -27.80 -39.30
N HIS A 40 14.80 -28.06 -39.89
CA HIS A 40 13.75 -28.84 -39.25
C HIS A 40 13.19 -30.02 -40.05
N ASN A 41 13.59 -30.22 -41.31
CA ASN A 41 13.10 -31.29 -42.18
C ASN A 41 13.91 -32.60 -42.05
N GLY A 42 14.42 -32.90 -40.86
CA GLY A 42 15.13 -34.16 -40.54
C GLY A 42 16.60 -34.22 -40.97
N THR A 43 17.19 -33.12 -41.47
CA THR A 43 18.62 -33.05 -41.78
C THR A 43 19.48 -33.09 -40.51
N PHE A 44 19.05 -32.39 -39.45
CA PHE A 44 19.71 -32.35 -38.15
C PHE A 44 18.95 -33.17 -37.11
N ASP A 45 19.56 -33.39 -35.94
CA ASP A 45 18.95 -34.15 -34.85
C ASP A 45 17.58 -33.54 -34.47
N PRO A 46 16.48 -34.32 -34.50
CA PRO A 46 15.14 -33.82 -34.19
C PRO A 46 14.99 -33.33 -32.75
N SER A 47 15.91 -33.70 -31.84
CA SER A 47 15.95 -33.18 -30.47
C SER A 47 16.21 -31.68 -30.42
N ILE A 48 16.97 -31.11 -31.36
CA ILE A 48 17.23 -29.68 -31.45
C ILE A 48 15.92 -28.93 -31.71
N VAL A 49 15.19 -29.34 -32.76
CA VAL A 49 13.91 -28.73 -33.14
C VAL A 49 12.90 -28.84 -32.01
N THR A 50 12.85 -30.01 -31.35
CA THR A 50 11.92 -30.26 -30.25
C THR A 50 12.29 -29.41 -29.02
N GLY A 51 13.56 -29.35 -28.66
CA GLY A 51 14.08 -28.58 -27.53
C GLY A 51 13.81 -27.09 -27.71
N GLU A 52 14.13 -26.51 -28.85
CA GLU A 52 13.95 -25.08 -29.13
C GLU A 52 12.47 -24.67 -29.22
N ARG A 53 11.63 -25.52 -29.82
CA ARG A 53 10.17 -25.31 -29.81
C ARG A 53 9.60 -25.35 -28.40
N MET A 54 10.09 -26.26 -27.55
CA MET A 54 9.69 -26.30 -26.15
C MET A 54 10.20 -25.06 -25.40
N ALA A 55 11.43 -24.64 -25.63
CA ALA A 55 12.04 -23.46 -25.01
C ALA A 55 11.28 -22.17 -25.32
N ALA A 56 10.95 -21.94 -26.58
CA ALA A 56 10.19 -20.76 -26.98
C ALA A 56 8.76 -20.77 -26.42
N LYS A 57 8.04 -21.89 -26.53
CA LYS A 57 6.65 -22.00 -26.03
C LYS A 57 6.57 -21.89 -24.51
N TRP A 58 7.36 -22.67 -23.79
CA TRP A 58 7.34 -22.67 -22.32
C TRP A 58 8.04 -21.45 -21.73
N GLY A 59 9.08 -20.93 -22.38
CA GLY A 59 9.71 -19.65 -22.04
C GLY A 59 8.74 -18.48 -22.15
N SER A 60 7.96 -18.42 -23.24
CA SER A 60 6.89 -17.43 -23.40
C SER A 60 5.84 -17.53 -22.30
N LEU A 61 5.29 -18.74 -22.08
CA LEU A 61 4.28 -18.97 -21.04
C LEU A 61 4.81 -18.57 -19.66
N ALA A 62 6.03 -19.00 -19.33
CA ALA A 62 6.66 -18.73 -18.04
C ALA A 62 6.91 -17.22 -17.82
N PHE A 63 7.36 -16.49 -18.85
CA PHE A 63 7.55 -15.05 -18.78
C PHE A 63 6.23 -14.32 -18.49
N PHE A 64 5.19 -14.55 -19.29
CA PHE A 64 3.89 -13.89 -19.09
C PHE A 64 3.22 -14.32 -17.79
N TRP A 65 3.35 -15.60 -17.40
CA TRP A 65 2.86 -16.09 -16.12
C TRP A 65 3.56 -15.41 -14.95
N ASN A 66 4.89 -15.31 -14.97
CA ASN A 66 5.64 -14.63 -13.92
C ASN A 66 5.24 -13.16 -13.81
N PHE A 67 5.10 -12.48 -14.95
CA PHE A 67 4.66 -11.08 -15.01
C PHE A 67 3.22 -10.88 -14.54
N ALA A 68 2.33 -11.84 -14.78
CA ALA A 68 0.95 -11.76 -14.30
C ALA A 68 0.85 -12.03 -12.79
N VAL A 69 1.67 -12.94 -12.26
CA VAL A 69 1.51 -13.50 -10.91
C VAL A 69 2.47 -12.91 -9.87
N TRP A 70 3.55 -12.21 -10.25
CA TRP A 70 4.51 -11.67 -9.27
C TRP A 70 3.85 -10.80 -8.18
N LEU A 71 2.88 -9.97 -8.57
CA LEU A 71 2.21 -9.06 -7.67
C LEU A 71 1.06 -9.75 -6.90
N PRO A 72 0.14 -10.50 -7.56
CA PRO A 72 -0.84 -11.32 -6.84
C PRO A 72 -0.24 -12.33 -5.86
N ALA A 73 0.92 -12.91 -6.14
CA ALA A 73 1.56 -13.90 -5.28
C ALA A 73 1.94 -13.35 -3.88
N ILE A 74 2.16 -12.03 -3.77
CA ILE A 74 2.43 -11.38 -2.48
C ILE A 74 1.15 -11.25 -1.65
N TRP A 75 0.00 -11.12 -2.32
CA TRP A 75 -1.27 -10.75 -1.69
C TRP A 75 -2.22 -11.92 -1.48
N VAL A 76 -2.20 -12.92 -2.36
CA VAL A 76 -3.06 -14.10 -2.23
C VAL A 76 -2.49 -14.99 -1.13
N MET A 77 -3.15 -14.99 0.02
CA MET A 77 -2.73 -15.79 1.15
C MET A 77 -3.06 -17.29 0.95
N PRO A 78 -2.25 -18.21 1.50
CA PRO A 78 -2.60 -19.61 1.56
C PRO A 78 -3.96 -19.87 2.26
N PRO A 79 -4.74 -20.89 1.87
CA PRO A 79 -4.44 -21.89 0.84
C PRO A 79 -4.84 -21.48 -0.59
N LEU A 80 -5.40 -20.27 -0.78
CA LEU A 80 -5.82 -19.80 -2.11
C LEU A 80 -4.65 -19.64 -3.08
N SER A 81 -3.42 -19.59 -2.58
CA SER A 81 -2.22 -19.56 -3.42
C SER A 81 -1.85 -20.89 -4.06
N LEU A 82 -2.47 -22.01 -3.65
CA LEU A 82 -2.14 -23.36 -4.13
C LEU A 82 -2.14 -23.50 -5.68
N PRO A 83 -3.15 -22.99 -6.42
CA PRO A 83 -3.13 -23.06 -7.88
C PRO A 83 -1.91 -22.37 -8.50
N PHE A 84 -1.46 -21.25 -7.92
CA PHE A 84 -0.27 -20.55 -8.41
C PHE A 84 0.99 -21.40 -8.22
N VAL A 85 1.13 -22.02 -7.04
CA VAL A 85 2.26 -22.90 -6.71
C VAL A 85 2.28 -24.13 -7.63
N CYS A 86 1.11 -24.71 -7.95
CA CYS A 86 1.02 -25.82 -8.89
C CYS A 86 1.47 -25.43 -10.30
N VAL A 87 1.09 -24.25 -10.79
CA VAL A 87 1.53 -23.76 -12.10
C VAL A 87 3.03 -23.46 -12.09
N ASP A 88 3.57 -22.92 -10.99
CA ASP A 88 5.02 -22.70 -10.85
C ASP A 88 5.79 -24.02 -10.88
N ALA A 89 5.29 -25.06 -10.20
CA ALA A 89 5.86 -26.40 -10.26
C ALA A 89 5.85 -26.94 -11.69
N LEU A 90 4.74 -26.77 -12.41
CA LEU A 90 4.62 -27.21 -13.80
C LEU A 90 5.62 -26.48 -14.69
N VAL A 91 5.76 -25.16 -14.56
CA VAL A 91 6.75 -24.36 -15.29
C VAL A 91 8.17 -24.80 -14.95
N ALA A 92 8.47 -25.05 -13.68
CA ALA A 92 9.80 -25.53 -13.26
C ALA A 92 10.14 -26.89 -13.90
N ILE A 93 9.18 -27.82 -13.91
CA ILE A 93 9.34 -29.14 -14.53
C ILE A 93 9.56 -29.02 -16.04
N THR A 94 8.76 -28.22 -16.73
CA THR A 94 8.85 -28.10 -18.19
C THR A 94 10.11 -27.37 -18.63
N LEU A 95 10.56 -26.35 -17.89
CA LEU A 95 11.87 -25.72 -18.11
C LEU A 95 13.00 -26.71 -17.86
N SER A 96 12.93 -27.52 -16.79
CA SER A 96 13.95 -28.54 -16.50
C SER A 96 14.06 -29.59 -17.61
N ILE A 97 12.92 -30.06 -18.14
CA ILE A 97 12.88 -30.98 -19.29
C ILE A 97 13.49 -30.30 -20.53
N THR A 98 13.15 -29.05 -20.78
CA THR A 98 13.66 -28.28 -21.93
C THR A 98 15.18 -28.12 -21.85
N THR A 99 15.69 -27.69 -20.70
CA THR A 99 17.13 -27.56 -20.45
C THR A 99 17.84 -28.92 -20.55
N HIS A 100 17.18 -30.02 -20.16
CA HIS A 100 17.72 -31.36 -20.34
C HIS A 100 17.87 -31.73 -21.83
N TYR A 101 16.87 -31.45 -22.66
CA TYR A 101 16.99 -31.60 -24.12
C TYR A 101 18.14 -30.74 -24.67
N GLN A 102 18.23 -29.48 -24.27
CA GLN A 102 19.32 -28.58 -24.68
C GLN A 102 20.71 -29.09 -24.28
N THR A 103 20.81 -29.89 -23.21
CA THR A 103 22.10 -30.44 -22.75
C THR A 103 22.69 -31.46 -23.73
N SER A 104 21.90 -32.06 -24.63
CA SER A 104 22.43 -33.02 -25.60
C SER A 104 23.10 -32.35 -26.80
N TYR A 105 22.79 -31.09 -27.09
CA TYR A 105 23.24 -30.40 -28.30
C TYR A 105 23.83 -29.01 -28.08
N ASN A 106 23.87 -28.49 -26.85
CA ASN A 106 24.57 -27.25 -26.54
C ASN A 106 25.85 -27.53 -25.75
N PRO A 107 26.98 -26.90 -26.10
CA PRO A 107 28.15 -26.88 -25.22
C PRO A 107 27.81 -26.19 -23.89
N ARG A 108 28.56 -26.50 -22.84
CA ARG A 108 28.24 -25.98 -21.49
C ARG A 108 28.86 -24.61 -21.24
N ASN A 109 29.96 -24.33 -21.93
CA ASN A 109 30.74 -23.11 -21.76
C ASN A 109 30.79 -22.33 -23.06
N LYS A 110 30.74 -21.00 -22.96
CA LYS A 110 30.85 -20.11 -24.14
C LYS A 110 32.20 -20.26 -24.84
N ASN A 111 33.26 -20.53 -24.08
CA ASN A 111 34.61 -20.71 -24.62
C ASN A 111 34.72 -21.97 -25.52
N GLU A 112 33.81 -22.93 -25.39
CA GLU A 112 33.76 -24.10 -26.28
C GLU A 112 33.17 -23.74 -27.66
N CYS A 113 32.59 -22.54 -27.80
CA CYS A 113 32.14 -21.99 -29.07
C CYS A 113 33.23 -21.19 -29.81
N ASP A 114 34.38 -20.94 -29.18
CA ASP A 114 35.48 -20.21 -29.80
C ASP A 114 36.31 -21.16 -30.67
N LEU A 115 36.50 -20.82 -31.95
CA LEU A 115 37.28 -21.62 -32.89
C LEU A 115 38.74 -21.77 -32.49
N ASP A 116 39.30 -20.76 -31.84
CA ASP A 116 40.71 -20.80 -31.41
C ASP A 116 40.90 -21.80 -30.26
N VAL A 117 39.84 -22.05 -29.49
CA VAL A 117 39.83 -22.96 -28.34
C VAL A 117 39.36 -24.36 -28.71
N ASN A 118 38.34 -24.46 -29.57
CA ASN A 118 37.70 -25.71 -29.95
C ASN A 118 37.45 -25.77 -31.47
N PRO A 119 38.44 -26.22 -32.27
CA PRO A 119 38.27 -26.34 -33.71
C PRO A 119 37.20 -27.37 -34.11
N ASP A 120 36.86 -28.30 -33.20
CA ASP A 120 35.87 -29.36 -33.41
C ASP A 120 34.42 -28.85 -33.29
N ILE A 121 34.19 -27.54 -33.06
CA ILE A 121 32.84 -26.95 -33.09
C ILE A 121 32.10 -27.20 -34.42
N TYR A 122 32.87 -27.36 -35.50
CA TYR A 122 32.34 -27.69 -36.82
C TYR A 122 31.83 -29.13 -36.91
N ASP A 123 32.26 -30.01 -36.02
CA ASP A 123 31.75 -31.38 -35.92
C ASP A 123 30.61 -31.48 -34.90
N PHE A 124 30.41 -30.45 -34.06
CA PHE A 124 29.36 -30.44 -33.05
C PHE A 124 27.97 -30.40 -33.68
N GLY A 125 27.18 -31.46 -33.46
CA GLY A 125 25.85 -31.59 -34.04
C GLY A 125 25.86 -31.76 -35.57
N ARG A 126 26.99 -32.20 -36.16
CA ARG A 126 27.09 -32.51 -37.58
C ARG A 126 26.53 -33.92 -37.86
N PRO A 127 25.51 -34.06 -38.73
CA PRO A 127 25.01 -35.37 -39.16
C PRO A 127 26.04 -36.13 -40.01
N PRO A 128 26.00 -37.47 -40.03
CA PRO A 128 26.89 -38.26 -40.89
C PRO A 128 26.66 -37.93 -42.36
N GLY A 129 27.73 -37.58 -43.08
CA GLY A 129 27.70 -37.27 -44.51
C GLY A 129 27.38 -35.80 -44.86
N MET A 130 27.27 -34.92 -43.87
CA MET A 130 27.08 -33.47 -44.07
C MET A 130 28.39 -32.70 -43.90
N ASN A 131 28.53 -31.60 -44.66
CA ASN A 131 29.73 -30.75 -44.63
C ASN A 131 29.65 -29.59 -43.62
N GLU A 132 28.46 -29.29 -43.08
CA GLU A 132 28.23 -28.19 -42.15
C GLU A 132 27.59 -28.68 -40.84
N SER A 133 27.97 -28.08 -39.71
CA SER A 133 27.28 -28.27 -38.42
C SER A 133 25.95 -27.54 -38.38
N PHE A 134 25.13 -27.87 -37.38
CA PHE A 134 23.87 -27.17 -37.12
C PHE A 134 24.10 -25.66 -36.93
N PHE A 135 25.10 -25.26 -36.14
CA PHE A 135 25.38 -23.84 -35.87
C PHE A 135 25.87 -23.10 -37.12
N GLN A 136 26.65 -23.75 -37.99
CA GLN A 136 27.04 -23.18 -39.29
C GLN A 136 25.84 -22.97 -40.20
N ALA A 137 24.98 -23.99 -40.33
CA ALA A 137 23.77 -23.89 -41.14
C ALA A 137 22.82 -22.80 -40.58
N ALA A 138 22.61 -22.76 -39.27
CA ALA A 138 21.77 -21.77 -38.61
C ALA A 138 22.33 -20.35 -38.78
N ALA A 139 23.64 -20.14 -38.61
CA ALA A 139 24.29 -18.86 -38.82
C ALA A 139 24.18 -18.37 -40.28
N ARG A 140 24.41 -19.26 -41.24
CA ARG A 140 24.29 -18.97 -42.68
C ARG A 140 22.86 -18.64 -43.10
N LEU A 141 21.87 -19.30 -42.50
CA LEU A 141 20.44 -19.15 -42.81
C LEU A 141 19.77 -18.04 -42.00
N ASN A 142 20.43 -17.53 -40.96
CA ASN A 142 19.98 -16.36 -40.23
C ASN A 142 20.26 -15.10 -41.08
N GLY A 143 19.20 -14.38 -41.47
CA GLY A 143 19.31 -13.16 -42.28
C GLY A 143 20.06 -12.00 -41.60
N THR A 144 20.30 -12.10 -40.28
CA THR A 144 21.28 -11.27 -39.60
C THR A 144 22.64 -11.97 -39.69
N VAL A 145 23.61 -11.36 -40.39
CA VAL A 145 24.95 -11.91 -40.61
C VAL A 145 25.61 -12.19 -39.26
N THR A 146 25.40 -13.40 -38.75
CA THR A 146 25.89 -13.90 -37.47
C THR A 146 26.89 -14.98 -37.77
N THR A 147 28.00 -15.00 -37.06
CA THR A 147 29.03 -16.03 -37.27
C THR A 147 28.62 -17.33 -36.56
N PRO A 148 29.11 -18.51 -36.97
CA PRO A 148 28.78 -19.78 -36.32
C PRO A 148 29.11 -19.80 -34.83
N GLU A 149 30.21 -19.17 -34.41
CA GLU A 149 30.62 -19.02 -33.02
C GLU A 149 29.59 -18.21 -32.25
N LYS A 150 29.12 -17.10 -32.84
CA LYS A 150 28.11 -16.25 -32.21
C LYS A 150 26.77 -16.97 -32.07
N MET A 151 26.38 -17.77 -33.06
CA MET A 151 25.19 -18.60 -32.99
C MET A 151 25.33 -19.67 -31.90
N CYS A 152 26.47 -20.36 -31.82
CA CYS A 152 26.75 -21.28 -30.72
C CYS A 152 26.65 -20.57 -29.36
N GLU A 153 27.27 -19.40 -29.21
CA GLU A 153 27.24 -18.63 -27.97
C GLU A 153 25.81 -18.26 -27.54
N THR A 154 24.92 -17.89 -28.47
CA THR A 154 23.54 -17.54 -28.11
C THR A 154 22.76 -18.74 -27.60
N PHE A 155 22.97 -19.92 -28.19
CA PHE A 155 22.41 -21.19 -27.71
C PHE A 155 22.95 -21.58 -26.32
N VAL A 156 24.25 -21.41 -26.08
CA VAL A 156 24.84 -21.62 -24.75
C VAL A 156 24.26 -20.64 -23.72
N VAL A 157 24.12 -19.36 -24.09
CA VAL A 157 23.51 -18.34 -23.23
C VAL A 157 22.08 -18.71 -22.87
N GLU A 158 21.29 -19.15 -23.85
CA GLU A 158 19.93 -19.61 -23.62
C GLU A 158 19.90 -20.76 -22.62
N TRP A 159 20.71 -21.80 -22.84
CA TRP A 159 20.81 -22.94 -21.94
C TRP A 159 21.21 -22.52 -20.52
N GLN A 160 22.20 -21.64 -20.36
CA GLN A 160 22.62 -21.12 -19.06
C GLN A 160 21.49 -20.39 -18.33
N TYR A 161 20.72 -19.56 -19.05
CA TYR A 161 19.51 -18.95 -18.50
C TYR A 161 18.46 -20.01 -18.14
N GLY A 162 18.23 -21.01 -19.00
CA GLY A 162 17.30 -22.11 -18.75
C GLY A 162 17.63 -22.87 -17.45
N VAL A 163 18.90 -23.20 -17.22
CA VAL A 163 19.38 -23.82 -15.97
C VAL A 163 19.08 -22.92 -14.76
N ALA A 164 19.49 -21.65 -14.83
CA ALA A 164 19.32 -20.71 -13.72
C ALA A 164 17.83 -20.48 -13.40
N LEU A 165 17.00 -20.28 -14.42
CA LEU A 165 15.57 -20.09 -14.28
C LEU A 165 14.89 -21.33 -13.69
N SER A 166 15.27 -22.53 -14.15
CA SER A 166 14.76 -23.81 -13.60
C SER A 166 15.06 -23.94 -12.11
N PHE A 167 16.26 -23.57 -11.67
CA PHE A 167 16.64 -23.56 -10.25
C PHE A 167 15.78 -22.58 -9.43
N PHE A 168 15.70 -21.32 -9.86
CA PHE A 168 14.93 -20.31 -9.12
C PHE A 168 13.42 -20.62 -9.08
N TYR A 169 12.84 -21.12 -10.17
CA TYR A 169 11.43 -21.51 -10.20
C TYR A 169 11.14 -22.73 -9.33
N SER A 170 12.03 -23.72 -9.32
CA SER A 170 11.94 -24.87 -8.42
C SER A 170 11.97 -24.42 -6.95
N PHE A 171 12.85 -23.47 -6.62
CA PHE A 171 12.94 -22.91 -5.28
C PHE A 171 11.70 -22.10 -4.89
N ILE A 172 11.18 -21.25 -5.78
CA ILE A 172 9.91 -20.51 -5.59
C ILE A 172 8.75 -21.48 -5.34
N SER A 173 8.64 -22.54 -6.15
CA SER A 173 7.61 -23.56 -6.01
C SER A 173 7.71 -24.29 -4.67
N LEU A 174 8.92 -24.68 -4.26
CA LEU A 174 9.17 -25.32 -2.96
C LEU A 174 8.75 -24.44 -1.79
N LEU A 175 9.15 -23.17 -1.78
CA LEU A 175 8.72 -22.22 -0.75
C LEU A 175 7.20 -22.02 -0.78
N GLY A 176 6.60 -21.98 -1.96
CA GLY A 176 5.15 -21.97 -2.17
C GLY A 176 4.47 -23.14 -1.46
N PHE A 177 4.93 -24.37 -1.70
CA PHE A 177 4.36 -25.56 -1.05
C PHE A 177 4.56 -25.54 0.46
N ILE A 178 5.73 -25.12 0.96
CA ILE A 178 5.99 -24.98 2.40
C ILE A 178 5.00 -23.98 3.04
N THR A 179 4.73 -22.84 2.39
CA THR A 179 3.77 -21.86 2.91
C THR A 179 2.35 -22.39 2.93
N VAL A 180 1.92 -23.12 1.89
CA VAL A 180 0.58 -23.71 1.81
C VAL A 180 0.41 -24.81 2.87
N ILE A 181 1.36 -25.74 2.96
CA ILE A 181 1.32 -26.83 3.95
C ILE A 181 1.37 -26.26 5.37
N GLY A 182 2.23 -25.26 5.61
CA GLY A 182 2.32 -24.58 6.90
C GLY A 182 0.99 -23.94 7.31
N ALA A 183 0.31 -23.26 6.37
CA ALA A 183 -0.97 -22.60 6.64
C ALA A 183 -2.10 -23.58 6.93
N ILE A 184 -2.15 -24.69 6.18
CA ILE A 184 -3.12 -25.77 6.43
C ILE A 184 -2.88 -26.41 7.80
N ARG A 185 -1.62 -26.65 8.18
CA ARG A 185 -1.26 -27.20 9.49
C ARG A 185 -1.68 -26.27 10.62
N GLU A 186 -1.43 -24.98 10.50
CA GLU A 186 -1.78 -24.00 11.54
C GLU A 186 -3.30 -23.89 11.70
N ALA A 187 -4.05 -23.81 10.61
CA ALA A 187 -5.50 -23.78 10.69
C ALA A 187 -6.11 -25.05 11.30
N ARG A 188 -5.50 -26.22 11.02
CA ARG A 188 -5.90 -27.48 11.63
C ARG A 188 -5.67 -27.47 13.15
N LYS A 189 -4.58 -26.85 13.63
CA LYS A 189 -4.33 -26.67 15.08
C LYS A 189 -5.36 -25.75 15.73
N GLU A 190 -5.79 -24.71 15.03
CA GLU A 190 -6.83 -23.79 15.51
C GLU A 190 -8.25 -24.34 15.41
N GLY A 191 -8.44 -25.58 14.94
CA GLY A 191 -9.76 -26.18 14.72
C GLY A 191 -10.59 -25.47 13.64
N LYS A 192 -9.96 -24.64 12.80
CA LYS A 192 -10.64 -23.93 11.72
C LYS A 192 -10.83 -24.86 10.53
N SER A 193 -12.04 -24.85 9.96
CA SER A 193 -12.30 -25.59 8.73
C SER A 193 -11.62 -24.93 7.53
N LEU A 194 -11.23 -25.71 6.52
CA LEU A 194 -10.69 -25.19 5.26
C LEU A 194 -11.64 -24.18 4.61
N LYS A 195 -12.96 -24.42 4.74
CA LYS A 195 -14.01 -23.54 4.23
C LYS A 195 -13.95 -22.15 4.88
N SER A 196 -13.77 -22.07 6.21
CA SER A 196 -13.70 -20.78 6.89
C SER A 196 -12.42 -20.00 6.54
N MET A 197 -11.30 -20.71 6.30
CA MET A 197 -10.09 -20.07 5.78
C MET A 197 -10.31 -19.47 4.39
N ILE A 198 -10.87 -20.26 3.47
CA ILE A 198 -11.14 -19.82 2.09
C ILE A 198 -12.06 -18.61 2.11
N GLU A 199 -13.12 -18.63 2.93
CA GLU A 199 -14.04 -17.50 3.07
C GLU A 199 -13.37 -16.25 3.63
N ALA A 200 -12.54 -16.40 4.68
CA ALA A 200 -11.80 -15.28 5.27
C ALA A 200 -10.83 -14.65 4.26
N THR A 201 -10.08 -15.48 3.53
CA THR A 201 -9.15 -15.01 2.52
C THR A 201 -9.86 -14.41 1.32
N ALA A 202 -10.99 -14.97 0.87
CA ALA A 202 -11.81 -14.41 -0.20
C ALA A 202 -12.38 -13.03 0.19
N LYS A 203 -12.86 -12.86 1.44
CA LYS A 203 -13.28 -11.56 1.96
C LYS A 203 -12.13 -10.56 1.99
N SER A 204 -10.93 -10.99 2.37
CA SER A 204 -9.73 -10.14 2.33
C SER A 204 -9.37 -9.72 0.90
N LEU A 205 -9.40 -10.66 -0.05
CA LEU A 205 -9.15 -10.41 -1.47
C LEU A 205 -10.18 -9.44 -2.04
N PHE A 206 -11.45 -9.59 -1.73
CA PHE A 206 -12.51 -8.69 -2.19
C PHE A 206 -12.35 -7.27 -1.64
N LYS A 207 -12.03 -7.13 -0.35
CA LYS A 207 -11.70 -5.82 0.25
C LYS A 207 -10.50 -5.18 -0.44
N PHE A 208 -9.49 -5.99 -0.78
CA PHE A 208 -8.32 -5.52 -1.49
C PHE A 208 -8.65 -5.05 -2.91
N ILE A 209 -9.35 -5.86 -3.70
CA ILE A 209 -9.78 -5.51 -5.06
C ILE A 209 -10.57 -4.19 -5.05
N ASN A 210 -11.48 -4.01 -4.09
CA ASN A 210 -12.23 -2.76 -3.93
C ASN A 210 -11.37 -1.56 -3.50
N ASN A 211 -10.20 -1.79 -2.92
CA ASN A 211 -9.25 -0.75 -2.54
C ASN A 211 -8.26 -0.41 -3.65
N ILE A 212 -8.08 -1.26 -4.68
CA ILE A 212 -7.17 -0.99 -5.81
C ILE A 212 -7.52 0.34 -6.52
N PRO A 213 -8.79 0.65 -6.87
CA PRO A 213 -9.13 1.92 -7.50
C PRO A 213 -8.78 3.14 -6.62
N LYS A 214 -8.95 3.00 -5.29
CA LYS A 214 -8.62 4.07 -4.34
C LYS A 214 -7.11 4.27 -4.26
N ALA A 215 -6.34 3.19 -4.18
CA ALA A 215 -4.88 3.25 -4.18
C ALA A 215 -4.35 3.83 -5.50
N PHE A 216 -4.93 3.44 -6.64
CA PHE A 216 -4.59 3.98 -7.94
C PHE A 216 -4.92 5.48 -8.04
N LEU A 217 -6.09 5.91 -7.56
CA LEU A 217 -6.46 7.33 -7.53
C LEU A 217 -5.51 8.14 -6.63
N LEU A 218 -5.15 7.61 -5.45
CA LEU A 218 -4.16 8.24 -4.58
C LEU A 218 -2.77 8.30 -5.24
N LEU A 219 -2.33 7.24 -5.91
CA LEU A 219 -1.08 7.20 -6.66
C LEU A 219 -1.10 8.24 -7.79
N MET A 220 -2.20 8.32 -8.55
CA MET A 220 -2.36 9.31 -9.62
C MET A 220 -2.33 10.74 -9.10
N VAL A 221 -3.03 11.05 -8.00
CA VAL A 221 -2.95 12.36 -7.35
C VAL A 221 -1.53 12.64 -6.85
N GLY A 222 -0.87 11.63 -6.29
CA GLY A 222 0.52 11.70 -5.85
C GLY A 222 1.47 12.00 -7.01
N ILE A 223 1.37 11.31 -8.14
CA ILE A 223 2.18 11.54 -9.34
C ILE A 223 1.90 12.94 -9.89
N LEU A 224 0.63 13.34 -10.03
CA LEU A 224 0.24 14.67 -10.49
C LEU A 224 0.76 15.79 -9.58
N TYR A 225 0.97 15.52 -8.30
CA TYR A 225 1.53 16.47 -7.35
C TYR A 225 3.07 16.48 -7.38
N TRP A 226 3.70 15.31 -7.28
CA TRP A 226 5.15 15.15 -7.16
C TRP A 226 5.89 15.41 -8.45
N LEU A 227 5.34 15.01 -9.59
CA LEU A 227 6.01 15.09 -10.88
C LEU A 227 6.25 16.55 -11.28
N PRO A 228 5.27 17.48 -11.21
CA PRO A 228 5.52 18.91 -11.42
C PRO A 228 6.52 19.49 -10.41
N GLU A 229 6.47 19.08 -9.15
CA GLU A 229 7.42 19.57 -8.14
C GLU A 229 8.86 19.14 -8.47
N PHE A 230 9.05 17.88 -8.88
CA PHE A 230 10.34 17.35 -9.30
C PHE A 230 10.89 18.10 -10.52
N PHE A 231 10.10 18.25 -11.59
CA PHE A 231 10.50 19.03 -12.76
C PHE A 231 10.79 20.49 -12.40
N PHE A 232 9.98 21.10 -11.55
CA PHE A 232 10.19 22.48 -11.12
C PHE A 232 11.47 22.65 -10.30
N ARG A 233 11.88 21.65 -9.51
CA ARG A 233 13.17 21.66 -8.79
C ARG A 233 14.37 21.58 -9.75
N CYS A 234 14.24 20.92 -10.90
CA CYS A 234 15.31 20.80 -11.90
C CYS A 234 15.45 22.03 -12.82
N LEU A 235 14.45 22.92 -12.92
CA LEU A 235 14.51 24.08 -13.83
C LEU A 235 15.55 25.14 -13.41
N PRO A 236 16.15 25.90 -14.35
CA PRO A 236 17.05 27.00 -14.04
C PRO A 236 16.32 28.16 -13.32
N THR A 237 17.07 28.94 -12.52
CA THR A 237 16.52 29.99 -11.66
C THR A 237 15.79 31.10 -12.45
N ALA A 238 16.18 31.35 -13.70
CA ALA A 238 15.52 32.29 -14.60
C ALA A 238 14.03 31.94 -14.83
N VAL A 239 13.73 30.65 -15.03
CA VAL A 239 12.35 30.16 -15.24
C VAL A 239 11.59 30.04 -13.92
N LYS A 240 12.28 29.71 -12.82
CA LYS A 240 11.65 29.59 -11.48
C LYS A 240 11.10 30.90 -10.93
N LYS A 241 11.78 32.03 -11.18
CA LYS A 241 11.40 33.36 -10.64
C LYS A 241 9.97 33.81 -11.02
N PRO A 242 9.57 33.87 -12.30
CA PRO A 242 8.23 34.32 -12.68
C PRO A 242 7.14 33.39 -12.15
N VAL A 243 7.34 32.07 -12.18
CA VAL A 243 6.38 31.09 -11.64
C VAL A 243 6.19 31.26 -10.12
N ARG A 244 7.28 31.51 -9.37
CA ARG A 244 7.18 31.81 -7.92
C ARG A 244 6.43 33.11 -7.63
N LEU A 245 6.65 34.14 -8.45
CA LEU A 245 5.91 35.41 -8.36
C LEU A 245 4.42 35.21 -8.65
N GLY A 246 4.08 34.51 -9.74
CA GLY A 246 2.71 34.16 -10.08
C GLY A 246 2.03 33.36 -8.98
N ARG A 247 2.69 32.32 -8.46
CA ARG A 247 2.16 31.51 -7.34
C ARG A 247 1.93 32.34 -6.07
N ARG A 248 2.87 33.24 -5.73
CA ARG A 248 2.69 34.16 -4.59
C ARG A 248 1.51 35.10 -4.81
N HIS A 249 1.28 35.55 -6.04
CA HIS A 249 0.16 36.45 -6.36
C HIS A 249 -1.18 35.71 -6.27
N VAL A 250 -1.28 34.51 -6.86
CA VAL A 250 -2.47 33.65 -6.77
C VAL A 250 -2.77 33.27 -5.32
N PHE A 251 -1.74 32.89 -4.55
CA PHE A 251 -1.92 32.54 -3.14
C PHE A 251 -2.37 33.74 -2.29
N LYS A 252 -1.80 34.94 -2.53
CA LYS A 252 -2.26 36.17 -1.87
C LYS A 252 -3.68 36.56 -2.28
N ALA A 253 -4.06 36.39 -3.55
CA ALA A 253 -5.41 36.65 -4.02
C ALA A 253 -6.42 35.67 -3.41
N GLY A 254 -6.06 34.39 -3.31
CA GLY A 254 -6.87 33.35 -2.65
C GLY A 254 -7.06 33.64 -1.16
N LEU A 255 -5.98 33.89 -0.42
CA LEU A 255 -6.05 34.27 0.99
C LEU A 255 -6.83 35.57 1.21
N GLY A 256 -6.68 36.55 0.32
CA GLY A 256 -7.45 37.80 0.38
C GLY A 256 -8.95 37.56 0.18
N ALA A 257 -9.32 36.66 -0.73
CA ALA A 257 -10.71 36.25 -0.92
C ALA A 257 -11.26 35.51 0.32
N GLU A 258 -10.49 34.59 0.91
CA GLU A 258 -10.86 33.91 2.16
C GLU A 258 -11.06 34.90 3.31
N GLN A 259 -10.13 35.85 3.51
CA GLN A 259 -10.26 36.90 4.53
C GLN A 259 -11.49 37.79 4.29
N GLN A 260 -11.81 38.15 3.04
CA GLN A 260 -13.03 38.91 2.75
C GLN A 260 -14.29 38.11 3.07
N VAL A 261 -14.29 36.80 2.80
CA VAL A 261 -15.40 35.91 3.16
C VAL A 261 -15.52 35.79 4.68
N GLU A 262 -14.42 35.63 5.39
CA GLU A 262 -14.40 35.57 6.85
C GLU A 262 -14.88 36.87 7.50
N LEU A 263 -14.44 38.04 6.98
CA LEU A 263 -14.92 39.35 7.41
C LEU A 263 -16.41 39.52 7.16
N LYS A 264 -16.91 39.17 5.96
CA LYS A 264 -18.35 39.21 5.66
C LYS A 264 -19.15 38.25 6.55
N MET A 265 -18.64 37.05 6.80
CA MET A 265 -19.29 36.07 7.68
C MET A 265 -19.28 36.56 9.13
N HIS A 266 -18.21 37.23 9.56
CA HIS A 266 -18.12 37.90 10.86
C HIS A 266 -19.14 39.03 10.96
N ASP A 267 -19.28 39.88 9.94
CA ASP A 267 -20.26 40.96 9.91
C ASP A 267 -21.70 40.44 9.94
N VAL A 268 -21.99 39.36 9.21
CA VAL A 268 -23.29 38.67 9.31
C VAL A 268 -23.50 38.12 10.72
N LYS A 269 -22.48 37.49 11.32
CA LYS A 269 -22.57 36.94 12.69
C LYS A 269 -22.73 38.05 13.73
N VAL A 270 -22.09 39.20 13.55
CA VAL A 270 -22.26 40.39 14.40
C VAL A 270 -23.64 41.01 14.19
N GLY A 271 -24.14 41.08 12.95
CA GLY A 271 -25.50 41.55 12.64
C GLY A 271 -26.57 40.66 13.27
N VAL A 272 -26.43 39.34 13.15
CA VAL A 272 -27.28 38.34 13.80
C VAL A 272 -27.17 38.48 15.32
N LYS A 273 -25.96 38.53 15.89
CA LYS A 273 -25.76 38.75 17.34
C LYS A 273 -26.27 40.10 17.83
N LYS A 274 -26.22 41.17 17.03
CA LYS A 274 -26.82 42.48 17.36
C LYS A 274 -28.34 42.35 17.39
N LYS A 275 -28.95 41.67 16.40
CA LYS A 275 -30.38 41.35 16.41
C LYS A 275 -30.79 40.55 17.66
N PHE A 276 -29.95 39.63 18.12
CA PHE A 276 -30.15 38.89 19.38
C PHE A 276 -29.80 39.70 20.64
N LYS A 277 -28.84 40.64 20.59
CA LYS A 277 -28.43 41.48 21.73
C LYS A 277 -29.39 42.65 21.98
N THR A 278 -30.07 43.19 20.96
CA THR A 278 -31.18 44.14 21.18
C THR A 278 -32.36 43.48 21.89
N GLN A 279 -32.37 42.14 22.03
CA GLN A 279 -33.46 41.40 22.66
C GLN A 279 -33.03 40.56 23.90
N ARG A 280 -31.77 40.60 24.33
CA ARG A 280 -31.33 39.86 25.54
C ARG A 280 -30.21 40.58 26.32
N ARG A 281 -30.49 41.80 26.79
CA ARG A 281 -30.12 42.12 28.18
C ARG A 281 -31.16 41.42 29.05
N PHE A 282 -30.69 40.74 30.10
CA PHE A 282 -31.45 40.05 31.14
C PHE A 282 -32.97 40.33 31.13
N GLN A 283 -33.74 39.50 30.43
CA GLN A 283 -35.17 39.32 30.73
C GLN A 283 -35.23 38.20 31.77
N GLY A 284 -34.81 38.51 32.99
CA GLY A 284 -34.97 37.60 34.11
C GLY A 284 -36.45 37.36 34.34
N GLY A 285 -36.84 36.10 34.54
CA GLY A 285 -38.14 35.83 35.16
C GLY A 285 -38.18 36.42 36.57
N GLU A 286 -39.29 37.06 36.93
CA GLU A 286 -39.79 37.56 38.25
C GLU A 286 -38.83 37.71 39.44
N GLY A 287 -37.56 38.06 39.23
CA GLY A 287 -36.57 38.19 40.30
C GLY A 287 -35.80 39.49 40.13
N ASN A 288 -35.80 40.31 41.18
CA ASN A 288 -35.02 41.55 41.20
C ASN A 288 -33.53 41.22 40.95
N PRO A 289 -32.87 41.89 39.99
CA PRO A 289 -31.46 41.66 39.71
C PRO A 289 -30.65 42.02 40.94
N THR A 290 -29.82 41.09 41.40
CA THR A 290 -28.85 41.37 42.47
C THR A 290 -27.56 41.89 41.84
N PRO A 291 -26.79 42.77 42.52
CA PRO A 291 -25.49 43.23 42.02
C PRO A 291 -24.54 42.07 41.66
N LEU A 292 -24.62 40.97 42.43
CA LEU A 292 -23.88 39.74 42.15
C LEU A 292 -24.30 39.08 40.84
N ALA A 293 -25.61 39.04 40.53
CA ALA A 293 -26.10 38.49 39.27
C ALA A 293 -25.69 39.35 38.07
N GLU A 294 -25.62 40.68 38.23
CA GLU A 294 -25.12 41.57 37.18
C GLU A 294 -23.61 41.38 36.94
N PHE A 295 -22.82 41.28 38.01
CA PHE A 295 -21.40 40.98 37.95
C PHE A 295 -21.10 39.63 37.28
N LEU A 296 -21.78 38.56 37.71
CA LEU A 296 -21.65 37.22 37.14
C LEU A 296 -22.30 37.09 35.75
N GLY A 297 -23.16 38.04 35.37
CA GLY A 297 -23.75 38.11 34.03
C GLY A 297 -22.72 38.45 32.96
N ILE A 298 -21.58 39.05 33.34
CA ILE A 298 -20.43 39.25 32.46
C ILE A 298 -19.65 37.94 32.39
N TYR A 299 -19.69 37.28 31.22
CA TYR A 299 -19.11 35.95 31.03
C TYR A 299 -17.62 35.86 31.42
N ASP A 300 -16.81 36.87 31.08
CA ASP A 300 -15.39 36.86 31.40
C ASP A 300 -15.15 36.91 32.92
N MET A 301 -15.95 37.69 33.66
CA MET A 301 -15.90 37.72 35.12
C MET A 301 -16.35 36.39 35.72
N LEU A 302 -17.43 35.79 35.18
CA LEU A 302 -17.88 34.46 35.59
C LEU A 302 -16.78 33.41 35.39
N MET A 303 -16.04 33.46 34.28
CA MET A 303 -14.96 32.51 34.02
C MET A 303 -13.77 32.70 34.96
N LEU A 304 -13.41 33.94 35.30
CA LEU A 304 -12.38 34.24 36.32
C LEU A 304 -12.77 33.66 37.68
N VAL A 305 -14.02 33.86 38.11
CA VAL A 305 -14.54 33.29 39.37
C VAL A 305 -14.56 31.75 39.31
N THR A 306 -14.94 31.17 38.17
CA THR A 306 -15.00 29.72 37.95
C THR A 306 -13.63 29.06 38.13
N HIS A 307 -12.54 29.73 37.75
CA HIS A 307 -11.18 29.21 37.90
C HIS A 307 -10.75 29.03 39.35
N GLU A 308 -11.29 29.85 40.25
CA GLU A 308 -10.98 29.84 41.69
C GLU A 308 -11.96 29.00 42.51
N LEU A 309 -13.01 28.44 41.88
CA LEU A 309 -14.06 27.67 42.54
C LEU A 309 -14.00 26.18 42.21
N HIS A 310 -14.47 25.34 43.13
CA HIS A 310 -14.74 23.95 42.82
C HIS A 310 -16.06 23.81 42.06
N TYR A 311 -16.20 22.71 41.31
CA TYR A 311 -17.42 22.42 40.56
C TYR A 311 -18.68 22.42 41.44
N ILE A 312 -18.54 21.98 42.69
CA ILE A 312 -19.65 21.97 43.66
C ILE A 312 -20.03 23.38 44.12
N ASP A 313 -19.04 24.28 44.27
CA ASP A 313 -19.26 25.67 44.67
C ASP A 313 -20.03 26.42 43.57
N MET A 314 -19.72 26.15 42.30
CA MET A 314 -20.49 26.68 41.16
C MET A 314 -21.95 26.21 41.17
N LYS A 315 -22.20 24.95 41.55
CA LYS A 315 -23.58 24.45 41.72
C LYS A 315 -24.29 25.12 42.89
N SER A 316 -23.62 25.29 44.02
CA SER A 316 -24.16 25.97 45.19
C SER A 316 -24.45 27.45 44.91
N LEU A 317 -23.58 28.12 44.14
CA LEU A 317 -23.77 29.51 43.69
C LEU A 317 -25.06 29.67 42.89
N CYS A 318 -25.39 28.68 42.04
CA CYS A 318 -26.66 28.66 41.30
C CYS A 318 -27.90 28.47 42.19
N CYS A 319 -27.74 28.06 43.44
CA CYS A 319 -28.84 27.92 44.39
C CYS A 319 -29.09 29.18 45.23
N VAL A 320 -28.18 30.17 45.21
CA VAL A 320 -28.25 31.36 46.08
C VAL A 320 -29.47 32.24 45.76
N SER A 321 -29.75 32.48 44.47
CA SER A 321 -30.95 33.20 44.05
C SER A 321 -31.36 32.83 42.62
N LYS A 322 -32.62 33.09 42.25
CA LYS A 322 -33.11 32.89 40.87
C LYS A 322 -32.32 33.74 39.85
N SER A 323 -31.97 34.98 40.21
CA SER A 323 -31.20 35.89 39.35
C SER A 323 -29.76 35.42 39.15
N VAL A 324 -29.10 34.93 40.21
CA VAL A 324 -27.74 34.35 40.12
C VAL A 324 -27.76 33.04 39.33
N ARG A 325 -28.75 32.17 39.56
CA ARG A 325 -28.94 30.95 38.76
C ARG A 325 -28.99 31.26 37.28
N GLN A 326 -29.80 32.24 36.89
CA GLN A 326 -29.96 32.62 35.49
C GLN A 326 -28.70 33.28 34.91
N ALA A 327 -27.92 34.01 35.72
CA ALA A 327 -26.64 34.58 35.29
C ALA A 327 -25.57 33.49 35.07
N VAL A 328 -25.51 32.49 35.93
CA VAL A 328 -24.47 31.44 35.95
C VAL A 328 -24.82 30.26 35.04
N LEU A 329 -26.04 29.72 35.14
CA LEU A 329 -26.58 28.58 34.37
C LEU A 329 -27.98 28.91 33.81
N PRO A 330 -28.06 29.74 32.76
CA PRO A 330 -29.34 30.04 32.12
C PRO A 330 -29.91 28.78 31.45
N ALA A 331 -31.25 28.65 31.47
CA ALA A 331 -31.95 27.47 31.00
C ALA A 331 -31.68 27.14 29.51
N ASP A 332 -31.40 28.14 28.67
CA ASP A 332 -31.15 27.99 27.23
C ASP A 332 -29.71 27.57 26.89
N ASP A 333 -28.78 27.63 27.85
CA ASP A 333 -27.35 27.30 27.64
C ASP A 333 -26.81 26.32 28.71
N PHE A 334 -27.70 25.59 29.38
CA PHE A 334 -27.38 24.76 30.55
C PHE A 334 -26.30 23.71 30.26
N ASP A 335 -26.48 22.90 29.21
CA ASP A 335 -25.57 21.79 28.90
C ASP A 335 -24.17 22.27 28.52
N ARG A 336 -24.11 23.33 27.70
CA ARG A 336 -22.84 23.92 27.27
C ARG A 336 -22.08 24.50 28.46
N ARG A 337 -22.75 25.27 29.33
CA ARG A 337 -22.10 25.87 30.51
C ARG A 337 -21.63 24.84 31.52
N ILE A 338 -22.36 23.76 31.71
CA ILE A 338 -21.89 22.64 32.54
C ILE A 338 -20.59 22.04 32.00
N GLY A 339 -20.49 21.85 30.68
CA GLY A 339 -19.26 21.39 30.03
C GLY A 339 -18.09 22.32 30.31
N VAL A 340 -18.31 23.62 30.17
CA VAL A 340 -17.29 24.65 30.47
C VAL A 340 -16.88 24.63 31.94
N PHE A 341 -17.83 24.60 32.87
CA PHE A 341 -17.50 24.58 34.30
C PHE A 341 -16.72 23.32 34.69
N ARG A 342 -16.99 22.15 34.12
CA ARG A 342 -16.16 20.95 34.35
C ARG A 342 -14.71 21.16 33.88
N ILE A 343 -14.52 21.85 32.76
CA ILE A 343 -13.18 22.14 32.21
C ILE A 343 -12.43 23.17 33.07
N HIS A 344 -13.11 24.21 33.57
CA HIS A 344 -12.43 25.36 34.18
C HIS A 344 -12.39 25.34 35.72
N THR A 345 -13.32 24.65 36.38
CA THR A 345 -13.25 24.43 37.84
C THR A 345 -12.25 23.32 38.16
N CYS A 346 -11.70 23.34 39.37
CA CYS A 346 -10.68 22.40 39.85
C CYS A 346 -9.35 22.45 39.04
N ARG A 347 -8.22 22.25 39.71
CA ARG A 347 -6.92 22.08 39.02
C ARG A 347 -6.96 20.82 38.14
N TYR A 348 -6.37 20.88 36.95
CA TYR A 348 -6.46 19.83 35.92
C TYR A 348 -6.10 18.42 36.46
N ASN A 349 -5.04 18.31 37.26
CA ASN A 349 -4.52 17.04 37.76
C ASN A 349 -5.25 16.48 39.00
N THR A 350 -6.24 17.21 39.52
CA THR A 350 -6.95 16.83 40.75
C THR A 350 -8.38 16.39 40.49
N LYS A 351 -8.84 16.34 39.24
CA LYS A 351 -10.24 16.04 38.89
C LYS A 351 -10.53 14.55 38.99
N THR A 352 -11.56 14.19 39.73
CA THR A 352 -12.14 12.84 39.79
C THR A 352 -13.67 12.94 39.74
N LEU A 353 -14.37 11.86 39.38
CA LEU A 353 -15.83 11.82 39.44
C LEU A 353 -16.29 11.15 40.74
N CYS A 354 -17.35 11.67 41.35
CA CYS A 354 -18.04 10.99 42.42
C CYS A 354 -18.73 9.74 41.87
N TRP A 355 -18.44 8.57 42.46
CA TRP A 355 -19.02 7.29 42.02
C TRP A 355 -20.55 7.25 42.13
N THR A 356 -21.14 7.96 43.11
CA THR A 356 -22.59 7.95 43.34
C THR A 356 -23.36 8.91 42.43
N CYS A 357 -22.87 10.15 42.26
CA CYS A 357 -23.64 11.22 41.60
C CYS A 357 -22.99 11.77 40.33
N GLN A 358 -21.82 11.25 39.92
CA GLN A 358 -21.08 11.66 38.72
C GLN A 358 -20.70 13.15 38.69
N ASN A 359 -20.72 13.84 39.84
CA ASN A 359 -20.22 15.21 39.96
C ASN A 359 -18.69 15.21 39.99
N GLN A 360 -18.09 16.24 39.39
CA GLN A 360 -16.64 16.46 39.45
C GLN A 360 -16.24 16.87 40.86
N LEU A 361 -15.22 16.20 41.39
CA LEU A 361 -14.59 16.43 42.68
C LEU A 361 -13.10 16.73 42.47
N CYS A 362 -12.52 17.45 43.42
CA CYS A 362 -11.09 17.64 43.55
C CYS A 362 -10.52 16.63 44.57
N LYS A 363 -9.34 16.07 44.34
CA LYS A 363 -8.65 15.14 45.28
C LYS A 363 -8.49 15.72 46.70
N ALA A 364 -8.34 17.03 46.84
CA ALA A 364 -8.25 17.70 48.14
C ALA A 364 -9.59 17.77 48.90
N CYS A 365 -10.72 17.60 48.21
CA CYS A 365 -12.07 17.70 48.78
C CYS A 365 -12.66 16.32 49.15
N TYR A 366 -11.85 15.26 49.09
CA TYR A 366 -12.31 13.87 49.19
C TYR A 366 -12.92 13.45 50.55
N PRO A 367 -12.63 14.06 51.73
CA PRO A 367 -13.19 13.52 52.97
C PRO A 367 -14.57 14.04 53.37
N HIS A 368 -15.04 15.21 52.92
CA HIS A 368 -16.08 15.92 53.68
C HIS A 368 -17.46 16.13 53.02
N THR A 369 -17.63 16.06 51.70
CA THR A 369 -18.82 16.69 51.07
C THR A 369 -19.86 15.75 50.44
N CYS A 370 -19.61 14.44 50.30
CA CYS A 370 -20.61 13.54 49.71
C CYS A 370 -21.56 12.88 50.71
N LEU A 371 -21.30 12.96 52.01
CA LEU A 371 -22.10 12.27 53.04
C LEU A 371 -23.34 13.06 53.53
N GLN A 372 -23.40 14.37 53.34
CA GLN A 372 -24.48 15.18 53.94
C GLN A 372 -25.83 15.13 53.22
N ARG A 373 -25.91 14.66 51.96
CA ARG A 373 -27.20 14.65 51.22
C ARG A 373 -28.02 13.37 51.37
N ILE A 374 -27.47 12.32 51.98
CA ILE A 374 -28.21 11.07 52.20
C ILE A 374 -29.12 11.17 53.44
N PHE A 375 -28.83 12.07 54.39
CA PHE A 375 -29.55 12.16 55.67
C PHE A 375 -30.70 13.18 55.73
N HIS A 376 -31.03 13.91 54.65
CA HIS A 376 -32.10 14.92 54.67
C HIS A 376 -33.38 14.54 53.91
N HIS A 377 -33.49 13.28 53.46
CA HIS A 377 -34.72 12.74 52.85
C HIS A 377 -35.18 11.42 53.50
N SER A 378 -34.85 11.22 54.77
CA SER A 378 -35.48 10.20 55.63
C SER A 378 -36.61 10.82 56.43
#